data_AF-A0A4W5QBU1-F1
#
_entry.id   AF-A0A4W5QBU1-F1
#
_cell.length_a   1.000
_cell.length_b   1.000
_cell.length_c   1.000
_cell.angle_alpha   90.00
_cell.angle_beta   90.00
_cell.angle_gamma   90.00
#
_symmetry.space_group_name_H-M   'P 1'
#
loop_
_entity.id
_entity.type
_entity.pdbx_description
1 polymer ?
#
loop_
_entity_poly.entity_id
_entity_poly.type
_entity_poly.pdbx_seq_one_letter_code
_entity_poly.pdbx_strand_id
1 'polypeptide(L)'
;IFDKREKNMLFAAMNSGVSKKRFEVKKWNAVALWAWDIVVDNCAICSNHIMDLCIEGVTVAWGVCNHAFHFHCISRWLKTRQVCPLDIQKYGH
;
A
#
# COMPACT_ATOMS: atom_id res chain seq x y z
N ILE A 1 -49.60 4.23 40.77
CA ILE A 1 -49.34 5.65 41.14
C ILE A 1 -47.85 5.87 40.95
N PHE A 2 -47.48 6.57 39.87
CA PHE A 2 -46.15 7.16 39.75
C PHE A 2 -46.39 8.65 39.64
N ASP A 3 -45.91 9.38 40.64
CA ASP A 3 -46.17 10.80 40.84
C ASP A 3 -45.71 11.56 39.58
N LYS A 4 -46.57 12.48 39.09
CA LYS A 4 -46.31 13.28 37.90
C LYS A 4 -45.01 14.10 38.04
N ARG A 5 -44.54 14.32 39.27
CA ARG A 5 -43.26 14.95 39.62
C ARG A 5 -42.05 14.06 39.34
N GLU A 6 -42.15 12.75 39.54
CA GLU A 6 -41.06 11.79 39.23
C GLU A 6 -40.83 11.67 37.72
N LYS A 7 -41.90 11.64 36.93
CA LYS A 7 -41.81 11.64 35.45
C LYS A 7 -41.14 12.90 34.91
N ASN A 8 -41.41 14.06 35.50
CA ASN A 8 -40.74 15.32 35.13
C ASN A 8 -39.27 15.37 35.57
N MET A 9 -38.92 14.76 36.71
CA MET A 9 -37.52 14.66 37.15
C MET A 9 -36.69 13.73 36.25
N LEU A 10 -37.26 12.62 35.78
CA LEU A 10 -36.59 11.74 34.81
C LEU A 10 -36.38 12.41 33.44
N PHE A 11 -37.37 13.18 32.97
CA PHE A 11 -37.23 13.96 31.73
C PHE A 11 -36.20 15.09 31.82
N ALA A 12 -36.06 15.72 32.99
CA ALA A 12 -35.05 16.76 33.23
C ALA A 12 -33.62 16.19 33.31
N ALA A 13 -33.46 14.99 33.87
CA ALA A 13 -32.14 14.33 33.99
C ALA A 13 -31.58 13.84 32.64
N MET A 14 -32.43 13.54 31.65
CA MET A 14 -31.99 13.12 30.32
C MET A 14 -31.46 14.30 29.45
N ASN A 15 -31.76 15.54 29.83
CA ASN A 15 -31.44 16.75 29.04
C ASN A 15 -30.15 17.46 29.49
N SER A 16 -29.50 17.01 30.56
CA SER A 16 -28.29 17.62 31.12
C SER A 16 -26.98 17.00 30.61
N GLY A 17 -27.00 16.22 29.53
CA GLY A 17 -25.89 15.32 29.19
C GLY A 17 -25.43 15.29 27.73
N VAL A 18 -25.83 16.21 26.86
CA VAL A 18 -25.25 16.27 25.51
C VAL A 18 -24.35 17.49 25.41
N SER A 19 -23.15 17.35 25.97
CA SER A 19 -22.04 18.23 25.65
C SER A 19 -21.89 18.24 24.13
N LYS A 20 -22.15 19.40 23.50
CA LYS A 20 -21.89 19.60 22.07
C LYS A 20 -20.48 19.07 21.78
N LYS A 21 -20.37 18.06 20.91
CA LYS A 21 -19.06 17.54 20.50
C LYS A 21 -18.29 18.73 19.90
N ARG A 22 -17.20 19.15 20.57
CA ARG A 22 -16.46 20.39 20.26
C ARG A 22 -15.90 20.45 18.85
N PHE A 23 -15.81 19.31 18.17
CA PHE A 23 -15.27 19.21 16.82
C PHE A 23 -16.27 18.47 15.94
N GLU A 24 -16.79 19.18 14.93
CA GLU A 24 -17.59 18.63 13.85
C GLU A 24 -16.78 18.72 12.56
N VAL A 25 -16.53 17.56 11.97
CA VAL A 25 -15.86 17.46 10.68
C VAL A 25 -16.85 17.87 9.59
N LYS A 26 -16.75 19.10 9.09
CA LYS A 26 -17.68 19.64 8.08
C LYS A 26 -17.48 19.04 6.69
N LYS A 27 -16.23 18.78 6.31
CA LYS A 27 -15.86 18.22 5.01
C LYS A 27 -14.47 17.59 5.10
N TRP A 28 -14.33 16.39 4.57
CA TRP A 28 -13.04 15.72 4.40
C TRP A 28 -12.80 15.48 2.91
N ASN A 29 -11.60 15.81 2.43
CA ASN A 29 -11.12 15.42 1.12
C ASN A 29 -9.83 14.62 1.35
N ALA A 30 -9.96 13.30 1.44
CA ALA A 30 -8.80 12.42 1.56
C ALA A 30 -8.26 12.12 0.16
N VAL A 31 -6.96 12.34 -0.04
CA VAL A 31 -6.25 11.91 -1.24
C VAL A 31 -5.29 10.81 -0.83
N ALA A 32 -5.45 9.64 -1.44
CA ALA A 32 -4.54 8.52 -1.25
C ALA A 32 -3.85 8.22 -2.58
N LEU A 33 -2.54 8.00 -2.50
CA LEU A 33 -1.77 7.36 -3.57
C LEU A 33 -1.68 5.89 -3.22
N TRP A 34 -1.86 5.02 -4.21
CA TRP A 34 -1.72 3.58 -4.05
C TRP A 34 -0.60 3.09 -4.97
N ALA A 35 0.18 2.17 -4.45
CA ALA A 35 1.08 1.33 -5.23
C ALA A 35 0.77 -0.11 -4.84
N TRP A 36 0.90 -1.05 -5.79
CA TRP A 36 1.02 -2.44 -5.40
C TRP A 36 2.30 -2.59 -4.58
N ASP A 37 2.20 -3.16 -3.39
CA ASP A 37 3.34 -3.61 -2.60
C ASP A 37 3.99 -4.78 -3.35
N ILE A 38 4.76 -4.45 -4.37
CA ILE A 38 5.71 -5.38 -4.95
C ILE A 38 6.87 -5.35 -3.98
N VAL A 39 7.12 -6.45 -3.30
CA VAL A 39 8.33 -6.63 -2.49
C VAL A 39 9.52 -6.51 -3.46
N VAL A 40 10.05 -5.30 -3.62
CA VAL A 40 11.20 -4.97 -4.49
C VAL A 40 12.49 -5.58 -3.95
N ASP A 41 12.43 -6.30 -2.84
CA ASP A 41 13.58 -6.99 -2.30
C ASP A 41 13.80 -8.37 -2.92
N ASN A 42 12.88 -8.90 -3.74
CA ASN A 42 13.03 -10.19 -4.41
C ASN A 42 13.02 -10.06 -5.94
N CYS A 43 13.98 -10.70 -6.62
CA CYS A 43 14.02 -10.75 -8.09
C CYS A 43 12.82 -11.55 -8.62
N ALA A 44 11.94 -10.94 -9.42
CA ALA A 44 10.70 -11.56 -9.91
C ALA A 44 10.90 -12.78 -10.84
N ILE A 45 12.13 -13.07 -11.27
CA ILE A 45 12.45 -14.18 -12.19
C ILE A 45 12.93 -15.42 -11.42
N CYS A 46 13.73 -15.23 -10.38
CA CYS A 46 14.30 -16.33 -9.58
C CYS A 46 13.74 -16.42 -8.16
N SER A 47 12.88 -15.47 -7.77
CA SER A 47 12.26 -15.34 -6.45
C SER A 47 13.22 -15.18 -5.26
N ASN A 48 14.54 -15.09 -5.51
CA ASN A 48 15.55 -14.84 -4.49
C ASN A 48 15.68 -13.35 -4.17
N HIS A 49 16.22 -13.03 -2.99
CA HIS A 49 16.45 -11.66 -2.57
C HIS A 49 17.46 -10.95 -3.51
N ILE A 50 17.23 -9.69 -3.88
CA ILE A 50 18.08 -8.94 -4.82
C ILE A 50 19.50 -8.81 -4.28
N MET A 51 19.66 -8.72 -2.96
CA MET A 51 20.97 -8.63 -2.30
C MET A 51 21.65 -9.99 -2.09
N ASP A 52 20.96 -11.11 -2.29
CA ASP A 52 21.55 -12.43 -2.11
C ASP A 52 22.37 -12.86 -3.33
N LEU A 53 23.50 -13.54 -3.07
CA LEU A 53 24.48 -13.93 -4.07
C LEU A 53 23.87 -14.86 -5.14
N CYS A 54 23.73 -14.34 -6.35
CA CYS A 54 23.62 -15.18 -7.53
C CYS A 54 25.01 -15.72 -7.91
N ILE A 55 25.05 -16.95 -8.45
CA ILE A 55 26.23 -17.82 -8.62
C ILE A 55 27.41 -17.16 -9.39
N GLU A 56 27.19 -16.08 -10.14
CA GLU A 56 28.20 -15.48 -11.05
C GLU A 56 28.51 -13.98 -10.81
N GLY A 57 28.03 -13.38 -9.71
CA GLY A 57 28.44 -12.03 -9.30
C GLY A 57 27.29 -11.05 -9.05
N VAL A 58 27.54 -10.11 -8.13
CA VAL A 58 26.58 -9.15 -7.56
C VAL A 58 26.34 -7.98 -8.52
N THR A 59 25.86 -8.26 -9.73
CA THR A 59 25.48 -7.21 -10.67
C THR A 59 23.95 -7.14 -10.78
N VAL A 60 23.40 -6.05 -10.24
CA VAL A 60 21.99 -5.70 -10.35
C VAL A 60 21.83 -4.82 -11.59
N ALA A 61 20.87 -5.18 -12.45
CA ALA A 61 20.51 -4.40 -13.63
C ALA A 61 19.18 -3.68 -13.39
N TRP A 62 19.14 -2.40 -13.74
CA TRP A 62 17.96 -1.55 -13.64
C TRP A 62 17.41 -1.30 -15.04
N GLY A 63 16.14 -1.62 -15.26
CA GLY A 63 15.44 -1.24 -16.48
C GLY A 63 14.85 0.17 -16.37
N VAL A 64 14.54 0.81 -17.50
CA VAL A 64 13.80 2.10 -17.55
C VAL A 64 12.44 2.05 -16.86
N CYS A 65 11.87 0.85 -16.69
CA CYS A 65 10.66 0.57 -15.92
C CYS A 65 10.87 0.60 -14.39
N ASN A 66 12.06 1.01 -13.92
CA ASN A 66 12.43 1.07 -12.51
C ASN A 66 12.35 -0.29 -11.78
N HIS A 67 12.40 -1.39 -12.53
CA HIS A 67 12.45 -2.75 -12.00
C HIS A 67 13.90 -3.24 -11.93
N ALA A 68 14.27 -3.73 -10.74
CA ALA A 68 15.58 -4.29 -10.47
C ALA A 68 15.55 -5.82 -10.62
N PHE A 69 16.52 -6.36 -11.36
CA PHE A 69 16.70 -7.80 -11.54
C PHE A 69 18.18 -8.17 -11.43
N HIS A 70 18.49 -9.44 -11.12
CA HIS A 70 19.84 -9.95 -11.30
C HIS A 70 20.20 -10.00 -12.79
N PHE A 71 21.46 -9.66 -13.12
CA PHE A 71 21.94 -9.65 -14.50
C PHE A 71 21.76 -11.00 -15.21
N HIS A 72 22.00 -12.13 -14.51
CA HIS A 72 21.77 -13.47 -15.05
C HIS A 72 20.30 -13.71 -15.45
N CYS A 73 19.38 -13.29 -14.57
CA CYS A 73 17.96 -13.54 -14.71
C CYS A 73 17.38 -12.74 -15.88
N ILE A 74 17.68 -11.44 -15.97
CA ILE A 74 17.19 -10.60 -17.06
C ILE A 74 17.85 -10.97 -18.39
N SER A 75 19.13 -11.35 -18.40
CA SER A 75 19.83 -11.76 -19.62
C SER A 75 19.24 -13.03 -20.22
N ARG A 76 18.81 -14.00 -19.40
CA ARG A 76 18.10 -15.19 -19.89
C ARG A 76 16.71 -14.84 -20.42
N TRP A 77 16.00 -13.94 -19.75
CA TRP A 77 14.67 -13.50 -20.16
C TRP A 77 14.68 -12.75 -21.50
N LEU A 78 15.62 -11.82 -21.70
CA LEU A 78 15.76 -11.03 -22.92
C LEU A 78 16.13 -11.85 -24.17
N LYS A 79 16.66 -13.08 -23.98
CA LYS A 79 16.87 -14.02 -25.10
C LYS A 79 15.56 -14.51 -25.72
N THR A 80 14.48 -14.56 -24.96
CA THR A 80 13.18 -15.08 -25.44
C THR A 80 12.14 -13.97 -25.61
N ARG A 81 12.19 -12.91 -24.78
CA ARG A 81 11.23 -11.80 -24.80
C ARG A 81 11.92 -10.49 -24.45
N GLN A 82 11.84 -9.49 -25.33
CA GLN A 82 12.41 -8.15 -25.10
C GLN A 82 11.49 -7.21 -24.29
N VAL A 83 10.63 -7.77 -23.45
CA VAL A 83 9.72 -7.00 -22.58
C VAL A 83 10.09 -7.26 -21.12
N CYS A 84 9.85 -6.28 -20.25
CA CYS A 84 10.04 -6.49 -18.82
C CYS A 84 9.06 -7.58 -18.31
N PRO A 85 9.49 -8.46 -17.38
CA PRO A 85 8.60 -9.47 -16.80
C PRO A 85 7.45 -8.87 -15.98
N LEU A 86 7.68 -7.71 -15.35
CA LEU A 86 6.72 -7.01 -14.49
C LEU A 86 5.87 -6.04 -15.31
N ASP A 87 6.51 -5.24 -16.17
CA ASP A 87 5.82 -4.38 -17.12
C ASP A 87 5.97 -4.94 -18.54
N ILE A 88 4.88 -5.11 -19.26
CA ILE A 88 4.88 -5.57 -20.67
C ILE A 88 5.54 -4.52 -21.62
N GLN A 89 6.18 -3.50 -21.07
CA GLN A 89 6.94 -2.49 -21.80
C GLN A 89 8.29 -3.05 -22.27
N LYS A 90 8.81 -2.47 -23.36
CA LYS A 90 10.11 -2.85 -23.92
C LYS A 90 11.21 -2.56 -22.89
N TYR A 91 12.09 -3.53 -22.67
CA TYR A 91 13.24 -3.34 -21.81
C TYR A 91 14.24 -2.42 -22.54
N GLY A 92 14.24 -1.14 -22.19
CA GLY A 92 15.28 -0.20 -22.61
C GLY A 92 16.46 -0.27 -21.64
N HIS A 93 17.67 -0.29 -22.20
CA HIS A 93 18.91 -0.03 -21.49
C HIS A 93 19.14 1.47 -21.35
#